data_AF-A0A7V9JGG5-F1
#
_entry.id   AF-A0A7V9JGG5-F1
#
_cell.length_a   1.000
_cell.length_b   1.000
_cell.length_c   1.000
_cell.angle_alpha   90.00
_cell.angle_beta   90.00
_cell.angle_gamma   90.00
#
_symmetry.space_group_name_H-M   'P 1'
#
loop_
_entity.id
_entity.type
_entity.pdbx_description
1 polymer ?
#
loop_
_entity_poly.entity_id
_entity_poly.type
_entity_poly.pdbx_seq_one_letter_code
_entity_poly.pdbx_strand_id
1 'polypeptide(L)'
;MTRHTRGPALALALSTLFLSPAAEQAITRRELPAAERAPPLAAAYRVVLQSAWPQLPGTGGCENGGSETVDGMLSRTRTGDYSGTFTRHTRLVFCGAHGTGAGACALVLEGEGEVAMHGTIVEGGGLRVVWVPAPSHTAQVRGACDASFKEGLERMYLTAAHGVEFRLPAAGAAPRRERPEGYPWIVVVE
;
A
#
# COMPACT_ATOMS: atom_id res chain seq x y z
N MET A 1 -31.96 23.71 75.09
CA MET A 1 -32.08 25.13 74.71
C MET A 1 -32.61 25.18 73.28
N THR A 2 -33.94 25.26 73.14
CA THR A 2 -34.70 26.49 72.74
C THR A 2 -34.53 26.81 71.25
N ARG A 3 -35.51 26.40 70.41
CA ARG A 3 -36.60 27.23 69.83
C ARG A 3 -36.06 28.24 68.80
N HIS A 4 -36.50 28.35 67.54
CA HIS A 4 -37.84 28.67 67.03
C HIS A 4 -37.81 28.54 65.48
N THR A 5 -38.70 27.76 64.85
CA THR A 5 -39.87 28.21 64.03
C THR A 5 -39.72 29.50 63.20
N ARG A 6 -39.83 29.39 61.87
CA ARG A 6 -40.66 30.25 60.98
C ARG A 6 -40.73 29.65 59.55
N GLY A 7 -41.91 29.18 59.14
CA GLY A 7 -42.30 29.11 57.72
C GLY A 7 -42.92 30.45 57.29
N PRO A 8 -43.84 30.45 56.31
CA PRO A 8 -43.70 30.20 54.88
C PRO A 8 -43.97 31.50 54.07
N ALA A 9 -43.62 31.54 52.79
CA ALA A 9 -44.22 32.50 51.86
C ALA A 9 -44.33 31.90 50.46
N LEU A 10 -45.57 31.62 50.09
CA LEU A 10 -46.05 31.44 48.72
C LEU A 10 -45.57 32.61 47.84
N ALA A 11 -45.08 32.29 46.65
CA ALA A 11 -45.26 33.15 45.48
C ALA A 11 -45.47 32.23 44.27
N LEU A 12 -46.74 32.04 43.90
CA LEU A 12 -47.12 31.60 42.55
C LEU A 12 -46.64 32.70 41.59
N ALA A 13 -45.64 32.42 40.78
CA ALA A 13 -45.34 33.18 39.59
C ALA A 13 -45.89 32.40 38.39
N LEU A 14 -46.94 32.97 37.81
CA LEU A 14 -47.61 32.56 36.58
C LEU A 14 -46.61 32.68 35.41
N SER A 15 -46.01 31.57 34.98
CA SER A 15 -45.17 31.56 33.78
C SER A 15 -46.06 31.45 32.55
N THR A 16 -46.23 32.57 31.86
CA THR A 16 -46.86 32.72 30.56
C THR A 16 -46.25 31.77 29.53
N LEU A 17 -47.09 30.95 28.90
CA LEU A 17 -46.78 30.20 27.69
C LEU A 17 -46.49 31.18 26.55
N PHE A 18 -45.23 31.40 26.23
CA PHE A 18 -44.84 32.05 24.98
C PHE A 18 -45.06 31.03 23.85
N LEU A 19 -46.12 31.23 23.06
CA LEU A 19 -46.21 30.64 21.73
C LEU A 19 -45.12 31.28 20.87
N SER A 20 -44.02 30.55 20.67
CA SER A 20 -43.04 30.90 19.64
C SER A 20 -43.70 30.74 18.26
N PRO A 21 -43.75 31.79 17.42
CA PRO A 21 -44.09 31.59 16.02
C PRO A 21 -42.99 30.74 15.40
N ALA A 22 -43.38 29.63 14.78
CA ALA A 22 -42.48 28.81 13.98
C ALA A 22 -41.88 29.70 12.88
N ALA A 23 -40.64 30.12 13.07
CA ALA A 23 -39.87 30.75 12.02
C ALA A 23 -39.65 29.69 10.94
N GLU A 24 -40.37 29.82 9.83
CA GLU A 24 -40.16 29.07 8.60
C GLU A 24 -38.74 29.38 8.11
N GLN A 25 -37.77 28.56 8.55
CA GLN A 25 -36.42 28.63 8.03
C GLN A 25 -36.47 28.13 6.59
N ALA A 26 -36.53 29.06 5.65
CA ALA A 26 -36.25 28.79 4.25
C ALA A 26 -34.85 28.18 4.16
N ILE A 27 -34.78 26.86 4.02
CA ILE A 27 -33.55 26.14 3.75
C ILE A 27 -33.12 26.58 2.35
N THR A 28 -32.29 27.61 2.25
CA THR A 28 -31.48 27.85 1.05
C THR A 28 -30.66 26.59 0.83
N ARG A 29 -31.09 25.75 -0.12
CA ARG A 29 -30.27 24.66 -0.65
C ARG A 29 -28.97 25.28 -1.13
N ARG A 30 -27.93 25.18 -0.31
CA ARG A 30 -26.57 25.47 -0.73
C ARG A 30 -26.25 24.40 -1.76
N GLU A 31 -26.28 24.79 -3.02
CA GLU A 31 -25.91 23.93 -4.14
C GLU A 31 -24.49 23.45 -3.88
N LEU A 32 -24.37 22.18 -3.50
CA LEU A 32 -23.07 21.55 -3.30
C LEU A 32 -22.35 21.61 -4.65
N PRO A 33 -21.10 22.13 -4.70
CA PRO A 33 -20.36 22.16 -5.94
C PRO A 33 -20.36 20.75 -6.55
N ALA A 34 -20.68 20.66 -7.85
CA ALA A 34 -20.70 19.40 -8.56
C ALA A 34 -19.38 18.66 -8.28
N ALA A 35 -19.48 17.43 -7.79
CA ALA A 35 -18.31 16.61 -7.49
C ALA A 35 -17.41 16.59 -8.73
N GLU A 36 -16.19 17.09 -8.59
CA GLU A 36 -15.22 17.15 -9.68
C GLU A 36 -15.01 15.72 -10.18
N ARG A 37 -15.37 15.47 -11.45
CA ARG A 37 -15.23 14.14 -12.03
C ARG A 37 -13.75 13.80 -12.09
N ALA A 38 -13.37 12.69 -11.48
CA ALA A 38 -12.02 12.16 -11.61
C ALA A 38 -11.66 12.03 -13.11
N PRO A 39 -10.44 12.39 -13.50
CA PRO A 39 -10.02 12.26 -14.89
C PRO A 39 -10.10 10.79 -15.34
N PRO A 40 -10.41 10.54 -16.62
CA PRO A 40 -10.55 9.17 -17.11
C PRO A 40 -9.21 8.43 -17.05
N LEU A 41 -9.25 7.15 -16.65
CA LEU A 41 -8.10 6.25 -16.65
C LEU A 41 -7.92 5.58 -18.01
N ALA A 42 -6.67 5.28 -18.38
CA ALA A 42 -6.33 4.57 -19.61
C ALA A 42 -6.79 3.10 -19.59
N ALA A 43 -6.97 2.53 -20.78
CA ALA A 43 -7.32 1.12 -20.95
C ALA A 43 -6.15 0.18 -20.62
N ALA A 44 -4.91 0.66 -20.69
CA ALA A 44 -3.74 -0.09 -20.28
C ALA A 44 -2.63 0.87 -19.80
N TYR A 45 -1.73 0.36 -18.98
CA TYR A 45 -0.51 1.04 -18.54
C TYR A 45 0.66 0.08 -18.64
N ARG A 46 1.83 0.58 -19.06
CA ARG A 46 3.08 -0.11 -18.77
C ARG A 46 3.47 0.23 -17.34
N VAL A 47 3.88 -0.77 -16.57
CA VAL A 47 4.32 -0.58 -15.19
C VAL A 47 5.68 -1.21 -15.00
N VAL A 48 6.60 -0.45 -14.40
CA VAL A 48 7.91 -0.95 -13.95
C VAL A 48 8.04 -0.70 -12.45
N LEU A 49 8.18 -1.77 -11.68
CA LEU A 49 8.52 -1.73 -10.26
C LEU A 49 10.02 -2.00 -10.15
N GLN A 50 10.77 -1.10 -9.51
CA GLN A 50 12.19 -1.27 -9.24
C GLN A 50 12.40 -1.24 -7.73
N SER A 51 13.10 -2.22 -7.19
CA SER A 51 13.38 -2.22 -5.75
C SER A 51 14.26 -1.03 -5.38
N ALA A 52 13.94 -0.45 -4.24
CA ALA A 52 14.57 0.74 -3.70
C ALA A 52 15.19 0.47 -2.33
N TRP A 53 15.50 -0.80 -2.06
CA TRP A 53 16.20 -1.24 -0.86
C TRP A 53 17.58 -0.56 -0.82
N PRO A 54 17.96 0.00 0.34
CA PRO A 54 19.30 0.56 0.48
C PRO A 54 20.33 -0.55 0.33
N GLN A 55 21.45 -0.23 -0.33
CA GLN A 55 22.65 -1.06 -0.25
C GLN A 55 23.32 -0.72 1.09
N LEU A 56 23.38 -1.69 1.98
CA LEU A 56 23.94 -1.53 3.33
C LEU A 56 25.26 -2.29 3.42
N PRO A 57 26.35 -1.62 3.80
CA PRO A 57 27.61 -2.32 4.06
C PRO A 57 27.40 -3.26 5.26
N GLY A 58 27.81 -4.51 5.08
CA GLY A 58 27.89 -5.50 6.14
C GLY A 58 29.28 -5.56 6.77
N THR A 59 29.41 -6.35 7.84
CA THR A 59 30.70 -6.63 8.47
C THR A 59 31.51 -7.62 7.62
N GLY A 60 32.84 -7.49 7.60
CA GLY A 60 33.72 -8.44 6.92
C GLY A 60 33.69 -8.39 5.39
N GLY A 61 33.29 -7.26 4.78
CA GLY A 61 33.22 -7.10 3.32
C GLY A 61 31.98 -7.70 2.67
N CYS A 62 30.99 -8.07 3.47
CA CYS A 62 29.68 -8.54 3.01
C CYS A 62 28.74 -7.34 2.73
N GLU A 63 27.77 -7.45 1.82
CA GLU A 63 26.81 -6.38 1.51
C GLU A 63 25.36 -6.89 1.60
N ASN A 64 24.48 -6.10 2.21
CA ASN A 64 23.03 -6.35 2.20
C ASN A 64 22.38 -5.46 1.15
N GLY A 65 21.58 -6.03 0.26
CA GLY A 65 20.88 -5.28 -0.78
C GLY A 65 20.64 -6.09 -2.03
N GLY A 66 21.01 -5.54 -3.16
CA GLY A 66 20.71 -6.06 -4.49
C GLY A 66 19.64 -5.27 -5.24
N SER A 67 19.13 -5.87 -6.32
CA SER A 67 18.17 -5.27 -7.23
C SER A 67 17.06 -6.25 -7.55
N GLU A 68 15.87 -5.70 -7.79
CA GLU A 68 14.72 -6.45 -8.26
C GLU A 68 13.88 -5.54 -9.16
N THR A 69 13.40 -6.09 -10.27
CA THR A 69 12.53 -5.40 -11.21
C THR A 69 11.35 -6.25 -11.59
N VAL A 70 10.17 -5.65 -11.70
CA VAL A 70 8.94 -6.26 -12.23
C VAL A 70 8.41 -5.36 -13.34
N ASP A 71 8.40 -5.82 -14.60
CA ASP A 71 8.00 -5.04 -15.79
C ASP A 71 6.92 -5.77 -16.59
N GLY A 72 5.94 -5.04 -17.09
CA GLY A 72 4.84 -5.59 -17.87
C GLY A 72 3.71 -4.59 -18.12
N MET A 73 2.61 -5.11 -18.65
CA MET A 73 1.43 -4.32 -19.01
C MET A 73 0.25 -4.65 -18.10
N LEU A 74 -0.32 -3.64 -17.45
CA LEU A 74 -1.63 -3.73 -16.79
C LEU A 74 -2.72 -3.34 -17.78
N SER A 75 -3.64 -4.25 -18.06
CA SER A 75 -4.80 -3.98 -18.92
C SER A 75 -6.07 -3.93 -18.10
N ARG A 76 -6.93 -2.95 -18.40
CA ARG A 76 -8.21 -2.78 -17.73
C ARG A 76 -9.17 -3.90 -18.12
N THR A 77 -9.75 -4.52 -17.12
CA THR A 77 -10.73 -5.60 -17.25
C THR A 77 -12.15 -5.02 -17.41
N ARG A 78 -13.13 -5.91 -17.67
CA ARG A 78 -14.54 -5.51 -17.79
C ARG A 78 -15.15 -5.00 -16.47
N THR A 79 -14.62 -5.42 -15.33
CA THR A 79 -15.08 -4.95 -13.99
C THR A 79 -14.49 -3.58 -13.63
N GLY A 80 -13.54 -3.08 -14.42
CA GLY A 80 -12.86 -1.82 -14.19
C GLY A 80 -11.53 -1.95 -13.47
N ASP A 81 -11.21 -3.13 -12.93
CA ASP A 81 -9.91 -3.51 -12.36
C ASP A 81 -8.83 -3.64 -13.43
N TYR A 82 -7.59 -3.88 -13.04
CA TYR A 82 -6.46 -4.11 -13.95
C TYR A 82 -5.84 -5.50 -13.73
N SER A 83 -5.29 -6.09 -14.80
CA SER A 83 -4.54 -7.34 -14.70
C SER A 83 -3.51 -7.47 -15.82
N GLY A 84 -2.48 -8.28 -15.60
CA GLY A 84 -1.50 -8.61 -16.63
C GLY A 84 -0.48 -9.67 -16.18
N THR A 85 0.38 -10.06 -17.11
CA THR A 85 1.55 -10.89 -16.84
C THR A 85 2.79 -10.02 -16.94
N PHE A 86 3.68 -10.17 -15.97
CA PHE A 86 4.88 -9.35 -15.81
C PHE A 86 6.11 -10.26 -15.73
N THR A 87 7.26 -9.75 -16.14
CA THR A 87 8.54 -10.41 -15.94
C THR A 87 9.20 -9.85 -14.68
N ARG A 88 9.59 -10.74 -13.77
CA ARG A 88 10.34 -10.44 -12.56
C ARG A 88 11.78 -10.90 -12.72
N HIS A 89 12.73 -10.02 -12.40
CA HIS A 89 14.15 -10.33 -12.30
C HIS A 89 14.67 -9.87 -10.95
N THR A 90 15.40 -10.73 -10.26
CA THR A 90 15.86 -10.46 -8.91
C THR A 90 17.28 -10.94 -8.72
N ARG A 91 18.06 -10.11 -8.05
CA ARG A 91 19.34 -10.47 -7.47
C ARG A 91 19.48 -9.79 -6.10
N LEU A 92 19.28 -10.53 -5.02
CA LEU A 92 19.43 -10.04 -3.66
C LEU A 92 20.70 -10.61 -3.02
N VAL A 93 21.39 -9.78 -2.24
CA VAL A 93 22.51 -10.21 -1.40
C VAL A 93 22.13 -9.99 0.05
N PHE A 94 22.35 -11.00 0.87
CA PHE A 94 22.04 -10.95 2.28
C PHE A 94 23.24 -11.42 3.12
N CYS A 95 23.48 -10.69 4.19
CA CYS A 95 24.51 -10.94 5.18
C CYS A 95 23.90 -10.86 6.57
N GLY A 96 23.92 -11.96 7.30
CA GLY A 96 23.35 -12.05 8.64
C GLY A 96 24.06 -13.08 9.51
N ALA A 97 24.11 -12.82 10.81
CA ALA A 97 24.50 -13.83 11.80
C ALA A 97 23.23 -14.58 12.23
N HIS A 98 23.18 -15.90 12.00
CA HIS A 98 22.08 -16.73 12.44
C HIS A 98 22.46 -17.45 13.76
N GLY A 99 22.00 -16.91 14.89
CA GLY A 99 22.11 -17.55 16.22
C GLY A 99 23.40 -17.23 17.02
N THR A 100 23.69 -18.07 18.02
CA THR A 100 24.80 -17.90 18.99
C THR A 100 26.17 -18.32 18.45
N GLY A 101 26.25 -18.79 17.20
CA GLY A 101 27.50 -19.11 16.53
C GLY A 101 28.09 -17.88 15.83
N ALA A 102 29.39 -17.63 16.00
CA ALA A 102 30.11 -16.48 15.43
C ALA A 102 30.24 -16.48 13.89
N GLY A 103 29.54 -17.36 13.17
CA GLY A 103 29.60 -17.43 11.72
C GLY A 103 28.59 -16.47 11.09
N ALA A 104 29.05 -15.31 10.62
CA ALA A 104 28.28 -14.54 9.66
C ALA A 104 28.02 -15.41 8.42
N CYS A 105 26.75 -15.55 8.03
CA CYS A 105 26.40 -16.13 6.73
C CYS A 105 26.26 -15.02 5.69
N ALA A 106 26.81 -15.26 4.51
CA ALA A 106 26.51 -14.54 3.29
C ALA A 106 25.75 -15.44 2.31
N LEU A 107 24.72 -14.90 1.65
CA LEU A 107 24.03 -15.56 0.55
C LEU A 107 23.69 -14.59 -0.59
N VAL A 108 23.40 -15.18 -1.75
CA VAL A 108 22.84 -14.52 -2.91
C VAL A 108 21.59 -15.28 -3.32
N LEU A 109 20.47 -14.57 -3.46
CA LEU A 109 19.26 -15.05 -4.10
C LEU A 109 19.18 -14.48 -5.51
N GLU A 110 19.09 -15.35 -6.51
CA GLU A 110 18.83 -15.00 -7.91
C GLU A 110 17.48 -15.60 -8.29
N GLY A 111 16.66 -14.84 -9.02
CA GLY A 111 15.36 -15.34 -9.45
C GLY A 111 14.89 -14.65 -10.71
N GLU A 112 14.20 -15.40 -11.55
CA GLU A 112 13.66 -14.91 -12.82
C GLU A 112 12.41 -15.70 -13.21
N GLY A 113 11.44 -14.97 -13.77
CA GLY A 113 10.31 -15.57 -14.46
C GLY A 113 9.08 -14.68 -14.45
N GLU A 114 7.96 -15.28 -14.84
CA GLU A 114 6.69 -14.55 -14.91
C GLU A 114 6.04 -14.41 -13.53
N VAL A 115 5.31 -13.31 -13.35
CA VAL A 115 4.39 -13.10 -12.23
C VAL A 115 3.03 -12.68 -12.79
N ALA A 116 1.96 -13.19 -12.19
CA ALA A 116 0.61 -12.73 -12.48
C ALA A 116 0.32 -11.51 -11.61
N MET A 117 -0.12 -10.40 -12.21
CA MET A 117 -0.40 -9.15 -11.52
C MET A 117 -1.89 -8.78 -11.62
N HIS A 118 -2.46 -8.40 -10.49
CA HIS A 118 -3.84 -7.92 -10.36
C HIS A 118 -3.85 -6.57 -9.65
N GLY A 119 -4.58 -5.61 -10.21
CA GLY A 119 -4.70 -4.25 -9.70
C GLY A 119 -6.15 -3.88 -9.41
N THR A 120 -6.43 -3.40 -8.20
CA THR A 120 -7.76 -2.91 -7.80
C THR A 120 -7.69 -1.41 -7.56
N ILE A 121 -8.67 -0.67 -8.08
CA ILE A 121 -8.77 0.78 -7.83
C ILE A 121 -9.18 1.00 -6.39
N VAL A 122 -8.43 1.83 -5.67
CA VAL A 122 -8.71 2.23 -4.29
C VAL A 122 -9.31 3.63 -4.24
N GLU A 123 -9.99 3.96 -3.13
CA GLU A 123 -10.55 5.29 -2.91
C GLU A 123 -9.47 6.38 -3.08
N GLY A 124 -9.84 7.51 -3.70
CA GLY A 124 -8.88 8.58 -4.03
C GLY A 124 -8.11 8.38 -5.33
N GLY A 125 -8.47 7.37 -6.15
CA GLY A 125 -7.92 7.20 -7.50
C GLY A 125 -6.55 6.52 -7.55
N GLY A 126 -6.17 5.84 -6.47
CA GLY A 126 -4.99 4.97 -6.45
C GLY A 126 -5.26 3.60 -7.08
N LEU A 127 -4.20 2.85 -7.33
CA LEU A 127 -4.22 1.45 -7.71
C LEU A 127 -3.41 0.65 -6.68
N ARG A 128 -4.03 -0.37 -6.09
CA ARG A 128 -3.36 -1.41 -5.32
C ARG A 128 -3.06 -2.57 -6.25
N VAL A 129 -1.79 -2.86 -6.51
CA VAL A 129 -1.40 -4.05 -7.26
C VAL A 129 -0.90 -5.14 -6.31
N VAL A 130 -1.21 -6.38 -6.65
CA VAL A 130 -0.68 -7.60 -6.03
C VAL A 130 -0.16 -8.50 -7.13
N TRP A 131 1.02 -9.08 -6.95
CA TRP A 131 1.56 -10.06 -7.86
C TRP A 131 2.03 -11.34 -7.16
N VAL A 132 1.91 -12.45 -7.88
CA VAL A 132 2.27 -13.80 -7.42
C VAL A 132 3.15 -14.47 -8.49
N PRO A 133 4.24 -15.15 -8.11
CA PRO A 133 5.03 -15.94 -9.05
C PRO A 133 4.21 -16.96 -9.81
N ALA A 134 4.42 -17.03 -11.13
CA ALA A 134 3.88 -18.10 -11.96
C ALA A 134 4.62 -19.42 -11.67
N PRO A 135 4.04 -20.60 -12.00
CA PRO A 135 4.73 -21.89 -11.85
C PRO A 135 6.04 -22.01 -12.64
N SER A 136 6.22 -21.19 -13.67
CA SER A 136 7.45 -21.10 -14.48
C SER A 136 8.56 -20.28 -13.83
N HIS A 137 8.27 -19.55 -12.74
CA HIS A 137 9.26 -18.72 -12.05
C HIS A 137 10.32 -19.61 -11.38
N THR A 138 11.59 -19.22 -11.54
CA THR A 138 12.73 -19.92 -10.97
C THR A 138 13.42 -19.07 -9.92
N ALA A 139 14.08 -19.72 -8.96
CA ALA A 139 14.90 -19.08 -7.96
C ALA A 139 16.05 -20.00 -7.57
N GLN A 140 17.16 -19.40 -7.17
CA GLN A 140 18.31 -20.13 -6.64
C GLN A 140 18.94 -19.33 -5.51
N VAL A 141 19.22 -20.02 -4.41
CA VAL A 141 19.93 -19.43 -3.28
C VAL A 141 21.31 -20.08 -3.14
N ARG A 142 22.38 -19.28 -3.25
CA ARG A 142 23.77 -19.71 -3.10
C ARG A 142 24.41 -19.02 -1.90
N GLY A 143 25.43 -19.64 -1.30
CA GLY A 143 26.19 -19.03 -0.20
C GLY A 143 26.45 -19.98 0.96
N ALA A 144 27.02 -19.41 2.02
CA ALA A 144 27.54 -20.13 3.19
C ALA A 144 26.46 -20.49 4.22
N CYS A 145 25.21 -20.06 4.02
CA CYS A 145 24.10 -20.40 4.91
C CYS A 145 23.81 -21.89 4.89
N ASP A 146 23.20 -22.36 5.97
CA ASP A 146 22.72 -23.73 6.08
C ASP A 146 21.72 -24.06 4.95
N ALA A 147 21.66 -25.33 4.59
CA ALA A 147 20.83 -25.78 3.47
C ALA A 147 19.33 -25.50 3.70
N SER A 148 18.85 -25.71 4.92
CA SER A 148 17.43 -25.57 5.25
C SER A 148 16.95 -24.12 5.13
N PHE A 149 17.79 -23.15 5.52
CA PHE A 149 17.51 -21.74 5.35
C PHE A 149 17.47 -21.35 3.87
N LYS A 150 18.41 -21.84 3.07
CA LYS A 150 18.43 -21.59 1.62
C LYS A 150 17.17 -22.13 0.93
N GLU A 151 16.79 -23.36 1.24
CA GLU A 151 15.55 -23.98 0.72
C GLU A 151 14.29 -23.25 1.19
N GLY A 152 14.27 -22.79 2.45
CA GLY A 152 13.17 -22.00 2.98
C GLY A 152 13.03 -20.65 2.27
N LEU A 153 14.15 -19.96 2.03
CA LEU A 153 14.18 -18.69 1.33
C LEU A 153 13.76 -18.85 -0.14
N GLU A 154 14.26 -19.88 -0.83
CA GLU A 154 13.87 -20.20 -2.21
C GLU A 154 12.35 -20.44 -2.30
N ARG A 155 11.81 -21.28 -1.41
CA ARG A 155 10.38 -21.58 -1.36
C ARG A 155 9.54 -20.35 -1.07
N MET A 156 9.94 -19.53 -0.09
CA MET A 156 9.27 -18.28 0.23
C MET A 156 9.24 -17.37 -1.00
N TYR A 157 10.37 -17.20 -1.68
CA TYR A 157 10.48 -16.32 -2.84
C TYR A 157 9.61 -16.79 -4.02
N LEU A 158 9.46 -18.10 -4.20
CA LEU A 158 8.61 -18.71 -5.24
C LEU A 158 7.11 -18.74 -4.90
N THR A 159 6.72 -18.42 -3.66
CA THR A 159 5.31 -18.53 -3.22
C THR A 159 4.72 -17.25 -2.65
N ALA A 160 5.56 -16.28 -2.27
CA ALA A 160 5.10 -15.04 -1.66
C ALA A 160 4.33 -14.18 -2.66
N ALA A 161 3.16 -13.71 -2.22
CA ALA A 161 2.46 -12.61 -2.87
C ALA A 161 3.05 -11.28 -2.38
N HIS A 162 3.30 -10.35 -3.30
CA HIS A 162 3.78 -9.02 -3.01
C HIS A 162 2.77 -7.98 -3.50
N GLY A 163 2.81 -6.78 -2.95
CA GLY A 163 1.92 -5.71 -3.39
C GLY A 163 2.46 -4.31 -3.11
N VAL A 164 1.95 -3.35 -3.86
CA VAL A 164 2.25 -1.91 -3.71
C VAL A 164 1.03 -1.08 -4.11
N GLU A 165 0.89 0.08 -3.50
CA GLU A 165 -0.13 1.08 -3.85
C GLU A 165 0.54 2.31 -4.46
N PHE A 166 -0.01 2.79 -5.57
CA PHE A 166 0.49 3.97 -6.28
C PHE A 166 -0.64 4.68 -7.04
N ARG A 167 -0.41 5.91 -7.49
CA ARG A 167 -1.42 6.65 -8.27
C ARG A 167 -1.26 6.40 -9.76
N LEU A 168 -2.38 6.20 -10.44
CA LEU A 168 -2.39 6.13 -11.90
C LEU A 168 -2.40 7.53 -12.53
N PRO A 169 -1.64 7.76 -13.61
CA PRO A 169 -1.80 8.95 -14.42
C PRO A 169 -3.15 8.91 -15.17
N ALA A 170 -3.70 10.08 -15.50
CA ALA A 170 -4.88 10.15 -16.36
C ALA A 170 -4.55 9.63 -17.77
N ALA A 171 -5.57 9.21 -18.52
CA ALA A 171 -5.38 8.81 -19.91
C ALA A 171 -4.75 9.94 -20.74
N GLY A 172 -3.63 9.63 -21.40
CA GLY A 172 -2.86 10.58 -22.22
C GLY A 172 -1.98 11.55 -21.42
N ALA A 173 -1.91 11.42 -20.09
CA ALA A 173 -0.93 12.15 -19.30
C ALA A 173 0.49 11.59 -19.53
N ALA A 174 1.50 12.38 -19.19
CA ALA A 174 2.89 11.97 -19.30
C ALA A 174 3.23 10.82 -18.32
N PRO A 175 4.26 10.01 -18.63
CA PRO A 175 4.81 9.02 -17.72
C PRO A 175 5.05 9.58 -16.32
N ARG A 176 4.75 8.76 -15.32
CA ARG A 176 4.93 9.11 -13.90
C ARG A 176 5.97 8.19 -13.27
N ARG A 177 6.85 8.78 -12.47
CA ARG A 177 7.76 8.06 -11.58
C ARG A 177 7.52 8.48 -10.14
N GLU A 178 7.30 7.53 -9.24
CA GLU A 178 7.13 7.81 -7.83
C GLU A 178 7.75 6.76 -6.91
N ARG A 179 7.92 7.12 -5.64
CA ARG A 179 8.37 6.23 -4.58
C ARG A 179 7.26 6.18 -3.52
N PRO A 180 6.37 5.17 -3.55
CA PRO A 180 5.28 5.08 -2.59
C PRO A 180 5.80 5.00 -1.15
N GLU A 181 5.15 5.74 -0.25
CA GLU A 181 5.52 5.77 1.16
C GLU A 181 5.30 4.39 1.81
N GLY A 182 6.23 3.96 2.67
CA GLY A 182 6.15 2.65 3.34
C GLY A 182 6.51 1.46 2.46
N TYR A 183 6.84 1.67 1.18
CA TYR A 183 7.23 0.63 0.25
C TYR A 183 8.68 0.79 -0.21
N PRO A 184 9.47 -0.31 -0.30
CA PRO A 184 10.82 -0.29 -0.82
C PRO A 184 10.82 -0.37 -2.36
N TRP A 185 9.97 0.42 -3.03
CA TRP A 185 9.77 0.38 -4.48
C TRP A 185 9.83 1.78 -5.11
N ILE A 186 10.40 1.86 -6.30
CA ILE A 186 10.19 2.95 -7.26
C ILE A 186 9.24 2.41 -8.32
N VAL A 187 8.16 3.14 -8.58
CA VAL A 187 7.13 2.78 -9.56
C VAL A 187 7.22 3.73 -10.74
N VAL A 188 7.30 3.20 -11.95
CA VAL A 188 7.16 3.94 -13.21
C VAL A 188 5.89 3.46 -13.90
N VAL A 189 5.05 4.40 -14.32
CA VAL A 189 3.77 4.14 -15.01
C VAL A 189 3.71 4.96 -16.28
N GLU A 190 3.45 4.31 -17.42
CA GLU A 190 3.39 4.90 -18.76
C GLU A 190 2.09 4.55 -19.47
#